data_AF-A0A937TVE8-F1
#
_entry.id   AF-A0A937TVE8-F1
#
_cell.length_a   1.000
_cell.length_b   1.000
_cell.length_c   1.000
_cell.angle_alpha   90.00
_cell.angle_beta   90.00
_cell.angle_gamma   90.00
#
_symmetry.space_group_name_H-M   'P 1'
#
loop_
_entity.id
_entity.type
_entity.pdbx_description
1 polymer ?
#
loop_
_entity_poly.entity_id
_entity_poly.type
_entity_poly.pdbx_seq_one_letter_code
_entity_poly.pdbx_strand_id
1 'polypeptide(L)'
;MTTQPSPVPGNAAGARPVPRGLYRAAVAAIVVATLAVAYQFYDMACPNTFVGDMYGLIVLVRLVPLVACGVVLTAGGVLAVVGWTRRRRGPVIAGAVIAIAATLPILGMAGHVAWERHRNAVRATYPDRSVEDLLRLANEEHDQFAVGALSTKGDLAAVPGLRAMLLDPEAPTNLRICAAQAIANLGGPEAREALETARDGVTDPDVQRAVGYALESLDAMAGEAPGPAGLP
;
A
#
# COMPACT_ATOMS: atom_id res chain seq x y z
N MET A 1 35.76 -57.62 56.03
CA MET A 1 34.55 -56.86 55.67
C MET A 1 34.99 -55.57 54.98
N THR A 2 35.07 -55.59 53.66
CA THR A 2 35.40 -54.41 52.83
C THR A 2 34.11 -53.88 52.24
N THR A 3 33.67 -52.72 52.69
CA THR A 3 32.50 -52.00 52.15
C THR A 3 32.88 -51.33 50.84
N GLN A 4 32.26 -51.76 49.74
CA GLN A 4 32.32 -51.03 48.47
C GLN A 4 31.51 -49.72 48.57
N PRO A 5 31.99 -48.60 48.00
CA PRO A 5 31.19 -47.40 47.86
C PRO A 5 30.15 -47.56 46.73
N SER A 6 28.89 -47.21 47.02
CA SER A 6 27.80 -47.16 46.04
C SER A 6 28.12 -46.23 44.87
N PRO A 7 27.79 -46.61 43.63
CA PRO A 7 27.91 -45.70 42.49
C PRO A 7 26.88 -44.58 42.63
N VAL A 8 27.37 -43.34 42.66
CA VAL A 8 26.55 -42.14 42.54
C VAL A 8 25.78 -42.24 41.21
N PRO A 9 24.43 -42.17 41.21
CA PRO A 9 23.68 -42.19 39.97
C PRO A 9 24.07 -40.96 39.16
N GLY A 10 24.84 -41.21 38.10
CA GLY A 10 25.24 -40.20 37.14
C GLY A 10 24.00 -39.47 36.66
N ASN A 11 24.06 -38.15 36.79
CA ASN A 11 23.04 -37.21 36.35
C ASN A 11 22.97 -37.24 34.81
N ALA A 12 22.43 -38.32 34.25
CA ALA A 12 22.04 -38.45 32.86
C ALA A 12 20.72 -37.68 32.67
N ALA A 13 20.76 -36.38 33.01
CA ALA A 13 19.69 -35.46 32.70
C ALA A 13 19.54 -35.46 31.17
N GLY A 14 18.44 -36.05 30.72
CA GLY A 14 18.17 -36.36 29.32
C GLY A 14 18.42 -35.15 28.42
N ALA A 15 19.54 -35.19 27.71
CA ALA A 15 19.79 -34.33 26.57
C ALA A 15 18.79 -34.75 25.49
N ARG A 16 17.56 -34.25 25.54
CA ARG A 16 16.59 -34.58 24.50
C ARG A 16 17.19 -34.12 23.14
N PRO A 17 16.79 -34.69 22.00
CA PRO A 17 17.43 -34.38 20.72
C PRO A 17 17.10 -32.97 20.23
N VAL A 18 18.04 -32.27 19.59
CA VAL A 18 17.75 -30.95 18.98
C VAL A 18 16.60 -31.11 17.98
N PRO A 19 15.56 -30.25 18.03
CA PRO A 19 14.39 -30.39 17.16
C PRO A 19 14.76 -30.08 15.71
N ARG A 20 15.03 -31.12 14.92
CA ARG A 20 15.36 -31.05 13.48
C ARG A 20 14.32 -30.27 12.68
N GLY A 21 13.04 -30.34 13.06
CA GLY A 21 11.96 -29.59 12.42
C GLY A 21 12.12 -28.08 12.57
N LEU A 22 12.53 -27.60 13.75
CA LEU A 22 12.69 -26.16 14.01
C LEU A 22 13.85 -25.56 13.23
N TYR A 23 14.97 -26.28 13.13
CA TYR A 23 16.12 -25.87 12.32
C TYR A 23 15.75 -25.77 10.83
N ARG A 24 15.02 -26.75 10.29
CA ARG A 24 14.53 -26.72 8.91
C ARG A 24 13.58 -25.54 8.67
N ALA A 25 12.69 -25.26 9.62
CA ALA A 25 11.80 -24.10 9.54
C ALA A 25 12.57 -22.77 9.52
N ALA A 26 13.62 -22.64 10.34
CA ALA A 26 14.48 -21.45 10.32
C ALA A 26 15.21 -21.27 8.99
N VAL A 27 15.74 -22.36 8.41
CA VAL A 27 16.38 -22.31 7.07
C VAL A 27 15.35 -21.92 6.00
N ALA A 28 14.16 -22.50 6.02
CA ALA A 28 13.09 -22.15 5.09
C ALA A 28 12.69 -20.67 5.22
N ALA A 29 12.56 -20.16 6.45
CA ALA A 29 12.26 -18.75 6.71
C ALA A 29 13.33 -17.82 6.13
N ILE A 30 14.62 -18.14 6.30
CA ILE A 30 15.74 -17.37 5.72
C ILE A 30 15.69 -17.37 4.19
N VAL A 31 15.43 -18.52 3.56
CA VAL A 31 15.30 -18.62 2.10
C VAL A 31 14.15 -17.76 1.59
N VAL A 32 12.97 -17.87 2.22
CA VAL A 32 11.79 -17.09 1.88
C VAL A 32 12.04 -15.59 2.05
N ALA A 33 12.66 -15.17 3.16
CA ALA A 33 13.04 -13.78 3.39
C ALA A 33 14.03 -13.28 2.34
N THR A 34 15.00 -14.10 1.94
CA THR A 34 15.98 -13.74 0.89
C THR A 34 15.28 -13.50 -0.45
N LEU A 35 14.35 -14.37 -0.84
CA LEU A 35 13.55 -14.19 -2.05
C LEU A 35 12.67 -12.92 -1.98
N ALA A 36 12.07 -12.65 -0.83
CA ALA A 36 11.29 -11.43 -0.60
C ALA A 36 12.15 -10.16 -0.69
N VAL A 37 13.37 -10.19 -0.14
CA VAL A 37 14.35 -9.10 -0.28
C VAL A 37 14.73 -8.91 -1.76
N ALA A 38 15.01 -10.01 -2.48
CA ALA A 38 15.32 -9.95 -3.91
C ALA A 38 14.16 -9.34 -4.73
N TYR A 39 12.91 -9.67 -4.38
CA TYR A 39 11.73 -9.06 -4.99
C TYR A 39 11.65 -7.55 -4.74
N GLN A 40 11.98 -7.09 -3.53
CA GLN A 40 12.02 -5.65 -3.23
C GLN A 40 13.11 -4.93 -4.02
N PHE A 41 14.30 -5.54 -4.17
CA PHE A 41 15.36 -4.98 -5.02
C PHE A 41 14.94 -4.94 -6.50
N TYR A 42 14.26 -5.98 -6.99
CA TYR A 42 13.68 -5.97 -8.34
C TYR A 42 12.69 -4.81 -8.52
N ASP A 43 11.81 -4.58 -7.54
CA ASP A 43 10.85 -3.46 -7.60
C ASP A 43 11.54 -2.10 -7.61
N MET A 44 12.62 -1.92 -6.82
CA MET A 44 13.42 -0.70 -6.83
C MET A 44 14.18 -0.49 -8.15
N ALA A 45 14.66 -1.57 -8.77
CA ALA A 45 15.40 -1.51 -10.04
C ALA A 45 14.49 -1.34 -11.27
N CYS A 46 13.26 -1.84 -11.20
CA CYS A 46 12.27 -1.79 -12.27
C CYS A 46 10.95 -1.18 -11.76
N PRO A 47 10.95 0.14 -11.46
CA PRO A 47 9.79 0.79 -10.89
C PRO A 47 8.63 0.88 -11.89
N ASN A 48 7.40 0.65 -11.40
CA ASN A 48 6.19 0.96 -12.17
C ASN A 48 6.01 2.49 -12.15
N THR A 49 6.11 3.11 -13.33
CA THR A 49 6.32 4.54 -13.61
C THR A 49 5.16 5.50 -13.31
N PHE A 50 4.32 5.26 -12.30
CA PHE A 50 3.11 6.09 -12.13
C PHE A 50 3.33 7.43 -11.37
N VAL A 51 4.36 7.57 -10.54
CA VAL A 51 4.70 8.86 -9.91
C VAL A 51 6.21 9.00 -9.77
N GLY A 52 6.80 9.91 -10.55
CA GLY A 52 8.24 10.14 -10.68
C GLY A 52 8.94 10.82 -9.49
N ASP A 53 8.22 11.45 -8.57
CA ASP A 53 8.82 12.50 -7.71
C ASP A 53 8.98 12.17 -6.20
N MET A 54 8.75 10.93 -5.76
CA MET A 54 8.89 10.57 -4.33
C MET A 54 9.87 9.42 -4.02
N TYR A 55 10.82 9.14 -4.92
CA TYR A 55 11.75 8.02 -4.74
C TYR A 55 12.64 8.14 -3.51
N GLY A 56 13.09 9.35 -3.13
CA GLY A 56 14.01 9.52 -2.00
C GLY A 56 13.43 9.05 -0.66
N LEU A 57 12.20 9.45 -0.36
CA LEU A 57 11.55 9.12 0.91
C LEU A 57 11.04 7.67 0.92
N ILE A 58 10.52 7.18 -0.22
CA ILE A 58 10.03 5.81 -0.35
C ILE A 58 11.18 4.81 -0.22
N VAL A 59 12.33 5.08 -0.83
CA VAL A 59 13.54 4.25 -0.68
C VAL A 59 13.98 4.26 0.79
N LEU A 60 14.00 5.40 1.47
CA LEU A 60 14.38 5.47 2.88
C LEU A 60 13.43 4.68 3.78
N VAL A 61 12.12 4.84 3.58
CA VAL A 61 11.05 4.17 4.35
C VAL A 61 11.02 2.66 4.11
N ARG A 62 11.44 2.18 2.93
CA ARG A 62 11.50 0.73 2.63
C ARG A 62 12.84 0.11 3.00
N LEU A 63 13.95 0.78 2.70
CA LEU A 63 15.30 0.24 2.86
C LEU A 63 15.71 0.12 4.33
N VAL A 64 15.40 1.11 5.16
CA VAL A 64 15.76 1.11 6.59
C VAL A 64 15.14 -0.09 7.34
N PRO A 65 13.82 -0.35 7.30
CA PRO A 65 13.25 -1.51 7.97
C PRO A 65 13.69 -2.82 7.34
N LEU A 66 13.93 -2.87 6.02
CA LEU A 66 14.46 -4.05 5.35
C LEU A 66 15.85 -4.43 5.88
N VAL A 67 16.77 -3.45 5.96
CA VAL A 67 18.12 -3.65 6.49
C VAL A 67 18.05 -4.06 7.96
N ALA A 68 17.23 -3.38 8.77
CA ALA A 68 17.05 -3.72 10.18
C ALA A 68 16.57 -5.17 10.37
N CYS A 69 15.54 -5.59 9.63
CA CYS A 69 15.04 -6.96 9.67
C CYS A 69 16.08 -7.96 9.16
N GLY A 70 16.84 -7.60 8.12
CA GLY A 70 17.94 -8.42 7.58
C GLY A 70 19.06 -8.67 8.60
N VAL A 71 19.45 -7.66 9.38
CA VAL A 71 20.44 -7.81 10.47
C VAL A 71 19.91 -8.74 11.57
N VAL A 72 18.64 -8.60 11.97
CA VAL A 72 18.03 -9.48 12.98
C VAL A 72 17.91 -10.92 12.48
N LEU A 73 17.49 -11.09 11.22
CA LEU A 73 17.39 -12.39 10.56
C LEU A 73 18.74 -13.11 10.50
N THR A 74 19.79 -12.39 10.09
CA THR A 74 21.15 -12.94 10.00
C THR A 74 21.71 -13.28 11.39
N ALA A 75 21.52 -12.42 12.39
CA ALA A 75 21.90 -12.72 13.77
C ALA A 75 21.19 -13.96 14.32
N GLY A 76 19.88 -14.10 14.09
CA GLY A 76 19.10 -15.28 14.45
C GLY A 76 19.59 -16.55 13.75
N GLY A 77 19.87 -16.46 12.44
CA GLY A 77 20.42 -17.56 11.64
C GLY A 77 21.80 -18.02 12.15
N VAL A 78 22.72 -17.09 12.40
CA VAL A 78 24.05 -17.39 12.97
C VAL A 78 23.91 -18.06 14.33
N LEU A 79 23.06 -17.54 15.21
CA LEU A 79 22.82 -18.13 16.53
C LEU A 79 22.28 -19.57 16.43
N ALA A 80 21.38 -19.82 15.48
CA ALA A 80 20.83 -21.15 15.23
C ALA A 80 21.90 -22.13 14.72
N VAL A 81 22.76 -21.69 13.79
CA VAL A 81 23.86 -22.50 13.25
C VAL A 81 24.91 -22.80 14.33
N VAL A 82 25.32 -21.80 15.11
CA VAL A 82 26.29 -21.99 16.21
C VAL A 82 25.72 -22.89 17.30
N GLY A 83 24.44 -22.74 17.63
CA GLY A 83 23.75 -23.65 18.54
C GLY A 83 23.75 -25.09 18.05
N TRP A 84 23.50 -25.28 16.75
CA TRP A 84 23.46 -26.59 16.12
C TRP A 84 24.84 -27.26 16.12
N THR A 85 25.88 -26.56 15.67
CA THR A 85 27.25 -27.09 15.62
C THR A 85 27.78 -27.46 16.99
N ARG A 86 27.44 -26.68 18.03
CA ARG A 86 27.81 -26.96 19.43
C ARG A 86 26.85 -27.91 20.15
N ARG A 87 25.85 -28.48 19.46
CA ARG A 87 24.79 -29.34 20.02
C ARG A 87 24.05 -28.72 21.22
N ARG A 88 23.94 -27.38 21.28
CA ARG A 88 23.26 -26.63 22.34
C ARG A 88 21.86 -26.22 21.89
N ARG A 89 20.84 -26.63 22.65
CA ARG A 89 19.42 -26.43 22.31
C ARG A 89 18.94 -24.99 22.45
N GLY A 90 19.31 -24.32 23.54
CA GLY A 90 18.87 -22.94 23.82
C GLY A 90 19.15 -21.99 22.66
N PRO A 91 20.40 -21.90 22.18
CA PRO A 91 20.75 -21.04 21.04
C PRO A 91 20.04 -21.44 19.73
N VAL A 92 19.81 -22.74 19.48
CA VAL A 92 19.04 -23.17 18.28
C VAL A 92 17.61 -22.65 18.34
N ILE A 93 16.94 -22.80 19.48
CA ILE A 93 15.55 -22.36 19.63
C ILE A 93 15.47 -20.83 19.56
N ALA A 94 16.32 -20.13 20.31
CA ALA A 94 16.36 -18.66 20.30
C ALA A 94 16.65 -18.11 18.90
N GLY A 95 17.68 -18.64 18.22
CA GLY A 95 18.04 -18.22 16.87
C GLY A 95 16.93 -18.47 15.85
N ALA A 96 16.28 -19.63 15.92
CA ALA A 96 15.16 -19.96 15.04
C ALA A 96 13.96 -19.04 15.27
N VAL A 97 13.60 -18.76 16.52
CA VAL A 97 12.50 -17.84 16.85
C VAL A 97 12.79 -16.43 16.34
N ILE A 98 14.01 -15.93 16.56
CA ILE A 98 14.44 -14.62 16.07
C ILE A 98 14.36 -14.55 14.54
N ALA A 99 14.87 -15.58 13.85
CA ALA A 99 14.87 -15.62 12.38
C ALA A 99 13.44 -15.66 11.81
N ILE A 100 12.55 -16.48 12.39
CA ILE A 100 11.15 -16.57 11.97
C ILE A 100 10.43 -15.24 12.22
N ALA A 101 10.60 -14.64 13.40
CA ALA A 101 9.98 -13.36 13.74
C ALA A 101 10.42 -12.24 12.79
N ALA A 102 11.71 -12.19 12.42
CA ALA A 102 12.24 -11.20 11.48
C ALA A 102 11.74 -11.40 10.03
N THR A 103 11.26 -12.60 9.68
CA THR A 103 10.75 -12.91 8.33
C THR A 103 9.35 -12.34 8.08
N LEU A 104 8.50 -12.28 9.11
CA LEU A 104 7.12 -11.78 9.00
C LEU A 104 7.02 -10.34 8.48
N PRO A 105 7.75 -9.33 9.01
CA PRO A 105 7.68 -7.97 8.47
C PRO A 105 8.24 -7.88 7.05
N ILE A 106 9.26 -8.67 6.70
CA ILE A 106 9.82 -8.72 5.34
C ILE A 106 8.75 -9.21 4.35
N LEU A 107 7.99 -10.25 4.72
CA LEU A 107 6.88 -10.75 3.91
C LEU A 107 5.72 -9.75 3.81
N GLY A 108 5.37 -9.09 4.92
CA GLY A 108 4.35 -8.04 4.92
C GLY A 108 4.70 -6.90 3.94
N MET A 109 5.95 -6.44 3.98
CA MET A 109 6.45 -5.43 3.04
C MET A 109 6.43 -5.93 1.59
N ALA A 110 6.90 -7.16 1.32
CA ALA A 110 6.87 -7.72 -0.03
C ALA A 110 5.44 -7.86 -0.57
N GLY A 111 4.50 -8.29 0.27
CA GLY A 111 3.07 -8.36 -0.06
C GLY A 111 2.47 -6.99 -0.37
N HIS A 112 2.81 -5.98 0.43
CA HIS A 112 2.38 -4.60 0.19
C HIS A 112 2.88 -4.06 -1.15
N VAL A 113 4.16 -4.28 -1.48
CA VAL A 113 4.74 -3.89 -2.77
C VAL A 113 4.06 -4.61 -3.93
N ALA A 114 3.83 -5.92 -3.81
CA ALA A 114 3.14 -6.69 -4.84
C ALA A 114 1.70 -6.20 -5.05
N TRP A 115 1.00 -5.86 -3.96
CA TRP A 115 -0.34 -5.29 -3.99
C TRP A 115 -0.38 -3.93 -4.69
N GLU A 116 0.51 -3.00 -4.33
CA GLU A 116 0.61 -1.70 -5.01
C GLU A 116 0.93 -1.84 -6.50
N ARG A 117 1.84 -2.76 -6.85
CA ARG A 117 2.21 -3.02 -8.24
C ARG A 117 1.01 -3.53 -9.05
N HIS A 118 0.23 -4.44 -8.46
CA HIS A 118 -1.01 -4.92 -9.06
C HIS A 118 -2.04 -3.79 -9.25
N ARG A 119 -2.27 -2.96 -8.23
CA ARG A 119 -3.17 -1.79 -8.33
C ARG A 119 -2.71 -0.81 -9.42
N ASN A 120 -1.42 -0.54 -9.51
CA ASN A 120 -0.86 0.34 -10.55
C ASN A 120 -1.05 -0.25 -11.95
N ALA A 121 -0.89 -1.58 -12.11
CA ALA A 121 -1.17 -2.25 -13.38
C ALA A 121 -2.66 -2.17 -13.76
N VAL A 122 -3.57 -2.30 -12.77
CA VAL A 122 -5.00 -2.10 -12.99
C VAL A 122 -5.30 -0.66 -13.40
N ARG A 123 -4.71 0.33 -12.71
CA ARG A 123 -4.88 1.77 -13.02
C ARG A 123 -4.34 2.16 -14.39
N ALA A 124 -3.29 1.50 -14.87
CA ALA A 124 -2.79 1.71 -16.23
C ALA A 124 -3.84 1.38 -17.31
N THR A 125 -4.85 0.57 -16.99
CA THR A 125 -5.96 0.25 -17.91
C THR A 125 -7.10 1.27 -17.88
N TYR A 126 -7.10 2.22 -16.94
CA TYR A 126 -8.22 3.16 -16.75
C TYR A 126 -8.57 4.01 -17.97
N PRO A 127 -7.61 4.51 -18.78
CA PRO A 127 -7.94 5.27 -19.99
C PRO A 127 -8.82 4.51 -20.98
N ASP A 128 -8.70 3.19 -21.02
CA ASP A 128 -9.43 2.32 -21.95
C ASP A 128 -10.76 1.80 -21.38
N ARG A 129 -11.06 2.05 -20.10
CA ARG A 129 -12.29 1.59 -19.45
C ARG A 129 -13.48 2.47 -19.79
N SER A 130 -14.67 1.86 -19.71
CA SER A 130 -15.93 2.57 -19.87
C SER A 130 -16.16 3.56 -18.72
N VAL A 131 -16.97 4.60 -18.96
CA VAL A 131 -17.38 5.55 -17.92
C VAL A 131 -18.12 4.84 -16.79
N GLU A 132 -18.98 3.88 -17.13
CA GLU A 132 -19.72 3.07 -16.16
C GLU A 132 -18.78 2.25 -15.26
N ASP A 133 -17.78 1.58 -15.84
CA ASP A 133 -16.79 0.83 -15.07
C ASP A 133 -15.97 1.73 -14.15
N LEU A 134 -15.59 2.91 -14.60
CA LEU A 134 -14.83 3.86 -13.80
C LEU A 134 -15.68 4.46 -12.66
N LEU A 135 -16.95 4.75 -12.92
CA LEU A 135 -17.90 5.17 -11.86
C LEU A 135 -18.10 4.06 -10.83
N ARG A 136 -18.23 2.81 -11.28
CA ARG A 136 -18.32 1.65 -10.40
C ARG A 136 -17.06 1.51 -9.54
N LEU A 137 -15.86 1.56 -10.12
CA LEU A 137 -14.59 1.51 -9.38
C LEU A 137 -14.44 2.68 -8.40
N ALA A 138 -14.83 3.89 -8.81
CA ALA A 138 -14.78 5.07 -7.97
C ALA A 138 -15.71 4.93 -6.75
N ASN A 139 -16.91 4.37 -6.93
CA ASN A 139 -17.92 4.25 -5.88
C ASN A 139 -17.73 3.02 -4.98
N GLU A 140 -17.47 1.85 -5.56
CA GLU A 140 -17.35 0.59 -4.81
C GLU A 140 -15.98 0.45 -4.13
N GLU A 141 -14.90 0.79 -4.84
CA GLU A 141 -13.53 0.64 -4.33
C GLU A 141 -12.98 1.93 -3.73
N HIS A 142 -13.78 3.00 -3.73
CA HIS A 142 -13.37 4.35 -3.32
C HIS A 142 -12.09 4.82 -4.02
N ASP A 143 -11.90 4.42 -5.29
CA ASP A 143 -10.65 4.70 -6.01
C ASP A 143 -10.67 6.09 -6.64
N GLN A 144 -10.05 7.06 -5.97
CA GLN A 144 -9.89 8.43 -6.47
C GLN A 144 -9.19 8.51 -7.85
N PHE A 145 -8.38 7.51 -8.22
CA PHE A 145 -7.74 7.48 -9.54
C PHE A 145 -8.74 7.21 -10.66
N ALA A 146 -9.84 6.49 -10.38
CA ALA A 146 -10.92 6.30 -11.34
C ALA A 146 -11.68 7.62 -11.58
N VAL A 147 -11.86 8.43 -10.53
CA VAL A 147 -12.41 9.80 -10.64
C VAL A 147 -11.53 10.70 -11.51
N GLY A 148 -10.21 10.64 -11.31
CA GLY A 148 -9.25 11.36 -12.16
C GLY A 148 -9.28 10.90 -13.63
N ALA A 149 -9.44 9.61 -13.87
CA ALA A 149 -9.60 9.06 -15.21
C ALA A 149 -10.90 9.55 -15.89
N LEU A 150 -12.02 9.59 -15.15
CA LEU A 150 -13.29 10.16 -15.64
C LEU A 150 -13.13 11.62 -16.07
N SER A 151 -12.49 12.45 -15.24
CA SER A 151 -12.17 13.85 -15.57
C SER A 151 -11.30 13.96 -16.83
N THR A 152 -10.30 13.10 -16.99
CA THR A 152 -9.39 13.13 -18.14
C THR A 152 -10.12 12.72 -19.43
N LYS A 153 -11.11 11.84 -19.31
CA LYS A 153 -11.91 11.37 -20.44
C LYS A 153 -12.81 12.46 -21.03
N GLY A 154 -13.19 13.46 -20.24
CA GLY A 154 -14.00 14.59 -20.71
C GLY A 154 -15.45 14.23 -21.07
N ASP A 155 -15.95 13.07 -20.62
CA ASP A 155 -17.28 12.58 -20.97
C ASP A 155 -18.31 13.09 -19.95
N LEU A 156 -19.22 13.96 -20.41
CA LEU A 156 -20.27 14.56 -19.58
C LEU A 156 -21.24 13.51 -19.03
N ALA A 157 -21.32 12.31 -19.61
CA ALA A 157 -22.10 11.21 -19.05
C ALA A 157 -21.64 10.80 -17.63
N ALA A 158 -20.43 11.19 -17.21
CA ALA A 158 -19.93 10.96 -15.86
C ALA A 158 -20.52 11.92 -14.80
N VAL A 159 -21.03 13.09 -15.20
CA VAL A 159 -21.48 14.14 -14.27
C VAL A 159 -22.55 13.65 -13.28
N PRO A 160 -23.61 12.93 -13.70
CA PRO A 160 -24.62 12.43 -12.76
C PRO A 160 -24.04 11.49 -11.70
N GLY A 161 -23.12 10.60 -12.10
CA GLY A 161 -22.47 9.66 -11.19
C GLY A 161 -21.52 10.37 -10.21
N LEU A 162 -20.73 11.32 -10.70
CA LEU A 162 -19.85 12.14 -9.85
C LEU A 162 -20.66 13.02 -8.88
N ARG A 163 -21.80 13.56 -9.32
CA ARG A 163 -22.72 14.31 -8.45
C ARG A 163 -23.27 13.43 -7.33
N ALA A 164 -23.69 12.20 -7.65
CA ALA A 164 -24.16 11.25 -6.64
C ALA A 164 -23.08 10.97 -5.60
N MET A 165 -21.83 10.72 -6.03
CA MET A 165 -20.70 10.53 -5.11
C MET A 165 -20.41 11.76 -4.24
N LEU A 166 -20.48 12.97 -4.80
CA LEU A 166 -20.25 14.21 -4.06
C LEU A 166 -21.29 14.44 -2.95
N LEU A 167 -22.54 14.09 -3.23
CA LEU A 167 -23.68 14.24 -2.32
C LEU A 167 -23.82 13.08 -1.33
N ASP A 168 -23.17 11.94 -1.55
CA ASP A 168 -23.22 10.79 -0.66
C ASP A 168 -22.54 11.11 0.68
N PRO A 169 -23.27 11.11 1.81
CA PRO A 169 -22.70 11.38 3.13
C PRO A 169 -21.81 10.23 3.65
N GLU A 170 -21.99 9.01 3.15
CA GLU A 170 -21.20 7.85 3.55
C GLU A 170 -19.89 7.74 2.76
N ALA A 171 -19.80 8.45 1.62
CA ALA A 171 -18.58 8.49 0.83
C ALA A 171 -17.45 9.21 1.58
N PRO A 172 -16.20 8.70 1.51
CA PRO A 172 -15.05 9.34 2.12
C PRO A 172 -14.88 10.80 1.64
N THR A 173 -14.59 11.70 2.58
CA THR A 173 -14.40 13.15 2.30
C THR A 173 -13.43 13.41 1.15
N ASN A 174 -12.32 12.68 1.07
CA ASN A 174 -11.36 12.81 -0.04
C ASN A 174 -11.97 12.46 -1.41
N LEU A 175 -12.78 11.40 -1.47
CA LEU A 175 -13.44 10.97 -2.71
C LEU A 175 -14.47 12.01 -3.16
N ARG A 176 -15.21 12.59 -2.22
CA ARG A 176 -16.18 13.67 -2.46
C ARG A 176 -15.49 14.93 -2.99
N ILE A 177 -14.36 15.31 -2.39
CA ILE A 177 -13.52 16.42 -2.88
C ILE A 177 -13.03 16.14 -4.31
N CYS A 178 -12.53 14.94 -4.60
CA CYS A 178 -12.13 14.56 -5.94
C CYS A 178 -13.29 14.62 -6.93
N ALA A 179 -14.50 14.22 -6.53
CA ALA A 179 -15.69 14.32 -7.37
C ALA A 179 -16.03 15.77 -7.72
N ALA A 180 -16.00 16.69 -6.75
CA ALA A 180 -16.22 18.12 -7.01
C ALA A 180 -15.21 18.68 -8.03
N GLN A 181 -13.94 18.36 -7.87
CA GLN A 181 -12.88 18.79 -8.80
C GLN A 181 -13.06 18.18 -10.18
N ALA A 182 -13.40 16.89 -10.27
CA ALA A 182 -13.65 16.23 -11.55
C ALA A 182 -14.85 16.83 -12.28
N ILE A 183 -15.93 17.17 -11.58
CA ILE A 183 -17.09 17.86 -12.17
C ILE A 183 -16.66 19.21 -12.74
N ALA A 184 -15.89 20.02 -12.00
CA ALA A 184 -15.39 21.29 -12.55
C ALA A 184 -14.53 21.10 -13.80
N ASN A 185 -13.64 20.11 -13.82
CA ASN A 185 -12.79 19.83 -14.97
C ASN A 185 -13.57 19.35 -16.21
N LEU A 186 -14.70 18.65 -16.02
CA LEU A 186 -15.58 18.27 -17.13
C LEU A 186 -16.24 19.50 -17.77
N GLY A 187 -16.51 20.53 -16.96
CA GLY A 187 -17.02 21.80 -17.45
C GLY A 187 -18.47 21.75 -17.94
N GLY A 188 -18.94 22.88 -18.46
CA GLY A 188 -20.26 23.01 -19.05
C GLY A 188 -21.39 23.29 -18.06
N PRO A 189 -22.62 23.48 -18.56
CA PRO A 189 -23.77 23.89 -17.75
C PRO A 189 -24.19 22.81 -16.76
N GLU A 190 -24.12 21.53 -17.16
CA GLU A 190 -24.49 20.38 -16.31
C GLU A 190 -23.55 20.25 -15.10
N ALA A 191 -22.24 20.48 -15.29
CA ALA A 191 -21.27 20.50 -14.21
C ALA A 191 -21.52 21.63 -13.22
N ARG A 192 -21.86 22.83 -13.73
CA ARG A 192 -22.19 23.98 -12.90
C ARG A 192 -23.42 23.71 -12.05
N GLU A 193 -24.50 23.20 -12.66
CA GLU A 193 -25.73 22.84 -11.94
C GLU A 193 -25.47 21.79 -10.85
N ALA A 194 -24.64 20.78 -11.14
CA ALA A 194 -24.28 19.76 -10.18
C ALA A 194 -23.53 20.34 -8.96
N LEU A 195 -22.59 21.26 -9.17
CA LEU A 195 -21.84 21.91 -8.10
C LEU A 195 -22.68 22.93 -7.32
N GLU A 196 -23.55 23.69 -7.98
CA GLU A 196 -24.50 24.59 -7.32
C GLU A 196 -25.44 23.80 -6.41
N THR A 197 -25.96 22.66 -6.88
CA THR A 197 -26.76 21.77 -6.05
C THR A 197 -25.95 21.22 -4.87
N ALA A 198 -24.69 20.85 -5.09
CA ALA A 198 -23.83 20.35 -4.03
C ALA A 198 -23.53 21.40 -2.95
N ARG A 199 -23.36 22.66 -3.33
CA ARG A 199 -23.10 23.77 -2.39
C ARG A 199 -24.17 23.85 -1.30
N ASP A 200 -25.43 23.61 -1.67
CA ASP A 200 -26.56 23.70 -0.76
C ASP A 200 -26.84 22.36 -0.04
N GLY A 201 -26.34 21.24 -0.58
CA GLY A 201 -26.60 19.88 -0.08
C GLY A 201 -25.50 19.27 0.81
N VAL A 202 -24.26 19.74 0.73
CA VAL A 202 -23.14 19.19 1.52
C VAL A 202 -22.94 19.94 2.84
N THR A 203 -22.69 19.20 3.92
CA THR A 203 -22.49 19.74 5.28
C THR A 203 -21.03 19.68 5.76
N ASP A 204 -20.20 18.85 5.11
CA ASP A 204 -18.78 18.73 5.43
C ASP A 204 -18.02 20.01 5.01
N PRO A 205 -17.34 20.72 5.94
CA PRO A 205 -16.64 21.97 5.64
C PRO A 205 -15.51 21.85 4.60
N ASP A 206 -14.84 20.69 4.53
CA ASP A 206 -13.79 20.45 3.54
C ASP A 206 -14.39 20.26 2.15
N VAL A 207 -15.51 19.52 2.06
CA VAL A 207 -16.25 19.34 0.80
C VAL A 207 -16.88 20.65 0.34
N GLN A 208 -17.46 21.45 1.23
CA GLN A 208 -18.01 22.77 0.90
C GLN A 208 -16.95 23.70 0.31
N ARG A 209 -15.75 23.74 0.92
CA ARG A 209 -14.61 24.50 0.35
C ARG A 209 -14.23 23.99 -1.03
N ALA A 210 -14.15 22.67 -1.21
CA ALA A 210 -13.82 22.09 -2.51
C ALA A 210 -14.87 22.44 -3.58
N VAL A 211 -16.16 22.43 -3.24
CA VAL A 211 -17.24 22.85 -4.15
C VAL A 211 -17.12 24.34 -4.49
N GLY A 212 -16.80 25.20 -3.51
CA GLY A 212 -16.53 26.62 -3.76
C GLY A 212 -15.39 26.83 -4.76
N TYR A 213 -14.24 26.19 -4.53
CA TYR A 213 -13.10 26.23 -5.47
C TYR A 213 -13.45 25.67 -6.85
N ALA A 214 -14.26 24.62 -6.91
CA ALA A 214 -14.71 24.01 -8.16
C ALA A 214 -15.58 24.98 -8.99
N LEU A 215 -16.49 25.72 -8.34
CA LEU A 215 -17.30 26.76 -8.98
C LEU A 215 -16.45 27.95 -9.45
N GLU A 216 -15.52 28.42 -8.62
CA GLU A 216 -14.57 29.48 -9.01
C GLU A 216 -13.74 29.08 -10.23
N SER A 217 -13.30 27.82 -10.29
CA SER A 217 -12.57 27.25 -11.43
C SER A 217 -13.41 27.25 -12.71
N LEU A 218 -14.70 26.90 -12.62
CA LEU A 218 -15.62 26.98 -13.76
C LEU A 218 -15.80 28.42 -14.27
N ASP A 219 -15.97 29.38 -13.35
CA ASP A 219 -16.13 30.78 -13.72
C ASP A 219 -14.84 31.34 -14.36
N ALA A 220 -13.66 30.92 -13.89
CA ALA A 220 -12.38 31.26 -14.51
C ALA A 220 -12.28 30.70 -15.94
N MET A 221 -12.62 29.42 -16.14
CA MET A 221 -12.65 28.80 -17.48
C MET A 221 -13.64 29.47 -18.43
N ALA A 222 -14.77 29.97 -17.92
CA ALA A 222 -15.76 30.69 -18.71
C ALA A 222 -15.31 32.12 -19.07
N GLY A 223 -14.59 32.80 -18.17
CA GLY A 223 -14.06 34.15 -18.38
C GLY A 223 -12.90 34.24 -19.37
N GLU A 224 -12.22 33.12 -19.63
CA GLU A 224 -11.04 33.04 -20.51
C GLU A 224 -11.38 32.73 -21.98
N ALA A 225 -12.65 32.46 -22.29
CA ALA A 225 -13.13 32.43 -23.67
C ALA A 225 -12.98 33.84 -24.28
N PRO A 226 -12.33 34.01 -25.46
CA PRO A 226 -12.24 35.32 -26.09
C PRO A 226 -13.66 35.83 -26.34
N GLY A 227 -14.04 36.89 -25.63
CA GLY A 227 -15.30 37.59 -25.88
C GLY A 227 -15.41 37.92 -27.37
N PRO A 228 -16.63 37.94 -27.95
CA PRO A 228 -16.81 38.18 -29.38
C PRO A 228 -16.03 39.43 -29.75
N ALA A 229 -15.01 39.25 -30.60
CA ALA A 229 -14.15 40.31 -31.06
C ALA A 229 -15.05 41.48 -31.49
N GLY A 230 -14.99 42.56 -30.72
CA GLY A 230 -15.57 43.83 -31.13
C GLY A 230 -14.96 44.17 -32.48
N LEU A 231 -15.80 44.16 -33.51
CA LEU A 231 -15.52 44.80 -34.78
C LEU A 231 -15.41 46.31 -34.51
N PRO A 232 -14.25 46.96 -34.74
CA PRO A 232 -14.27 48.34 -35.21
C PRO A 232 -14.72 48.40 -36.68
#